data_AF-A0AAW2CW63-F1
#
_entry.id   AF-A0AAW2CW63-F1
#
_cell.length_a   1.000
_cell.length_b   1.000
_cell.length_c   1.000
_cell.angle_alpha   90.00
_cell.angle_beta   90.00
_cell.angle_gamma   90.00
#
_symmetry.space_group_name_H-M   'P 1'
#
loop_
_entity.id
_entity.type
_entity.pdbx_description
1 polymer ?
#
loop_
_entity_poly.entity_id
_entity_poly.type
_entity_poly.pdbx_seq_one_letter_code
_entity_poly.pdbx_strand_id
1 'polypeptide(L)'
;MYNSRAQTLFLLLLLHSVLLAPLVSAQGSKWSTLSGNPPKVIANGGFSGIFPSSTQYAYNLALLVSVPDVVLWCDVQLTKDGVGICAPDLLLSNSSDIVDIYKKRNKAYLVNGVPTKGWFSVDFTFKELSTVVLTQGVYSRTNKFDGNAFPILTVQEVASTYKPPDSTTVAQSSFSNLTKSIPAIKSGSGIFTFSLTWSQILTLTPSIANPYAGYRLFRNPKYKSVGRYLTLADFLTLSKNASSLTGVLISIENAAYLAEEQRLNVIQAVKDALSKASYDNQVALRVMIQSTNSSVLQQFKDKTNYELVYKVDENIRDFANSAVGDIKKFAHAVVVSKSSVFPENNAFLTGVTDTVSKLQSFKLPVYVDSFSNEFVSQAWDFFSDATVEINSYVMGASVDGVITDYPKTAARYKRNPCLLGKNSPPYMSSVQPGSLMQFITSDYMPPAEAPFPVLNESDVVEPPMPHVSATPPSSSPGGVNPTIAPTPRNGQSKIASCFFLPYLAMLLSALFLV
;
A
#
# COMPACT_ATOMS: atom_id res chain seq x y z
N MET A 1 -52.38 -1.95 -61.89
CA MET A 1 -50.99 -1.99 -62.37
C MET A 1 -50.11 -1.34 -61.32
N TYR A 2 -49.61 -2.13 -60.38
CA TYR A 2 -48.74 -1.64 -59.29
C TYR A 2 -47.28 -1.87 -59.70
N ASN A 3 -46.48 -0.81 -59.64
CA ASN A 3 -45.20 -0.68 -60.34
C ASN A 3 -44.10 -1.53 -59.65
N SER A 4 -43.76 -2.66 -60.26
CA SER A 4 -42.83 -3.69 -59.75
C SER A 4 -41.39 -3.22 -59.49
N ARG A 5 -41.03 -1.97 -59.86
CA ARG A 5 -39.70 -1.38 -59.63
C ARG A 5 -39.54 -0.72 -58.26
N ALA A 6 -40.63 -0.37 -57.58
CA ALA A 6 -40.56 0.28 -56.26
C ALA A 6 -40.36 -0.73 -55.10
N GLN A 7 -40.88 -1.96 -55.25
CA GLN A 7 -40.69 -3.01 -54.23
C GLN A 7 -39.27 -3.60 -54.23
N THR A 8 -38.59 -3.64 -55.37
CA THR A 8 -37.22 -4.15 -55.47
C THR A 8 -36.20 -3.21 -54.84
N LEU A 9 -36.39 -1.88 -54.94
CA LEU A 9 -35.51 -0.93 -54.26
C LEU A 9 -35.69 -0.92 -52.74
N PHE A 10 -36.91 -1.14 -52.24
CA PHE A 10 -37.17 -1.17 -50.80
C PHE A 10 -36.61 -2.43 -50.13
N LEU A 11 -36.64 -3.59 -50.81
CA LEU A 11 -35.98 -4.81 -50.31
C LEU A 11 -34.45 -4.71 -50.34
N LEU A 12 -33.86 -4.03 -51.32
CA LEU A 12 -32.40 -3.84 -51.39
C LEU A 12 -31.86 -2.87 -50.32
N LEU A 13 -32.65 -1.87 -49.91
CA LEU A 13 -32.31 -0.97 -48.80
C LEU A 13 -32.49 -1.64 -47.42
N LEU A 14 -33.48 -2.53 -47.25
CA LEU A 14 -33.65 -3.32 -46.02
C LEU A 14 -32.61 -4.44 -45.87
N LEU A 15 -32.03 -4.96 -46.96
CA LEU A 15 -30.92 -5.92 -46.90
C LEU A 15 -29.54 -5.26 -46.65
N HIS A 16 -29.38 -3.96 -46.86
CA HIS A 16 -28.13 -3.25 -46.53
C HIS A 16 -28.11 -2.66 -45.10
N SER A 17 -29.24 -2.66 -44.38
CA SER A 17 -29.31 -2.13 -43.01
C SER A 17 -29.18 -3.20 -41.90
N VAL A 18 -28.96 -4.48 -42.23
CA VAL A 18 -28.90 -5.59 -41.24
C VAL A 18 -27.52 -6.27 -41.15
N LEU A 19 -26.51 -5.81 -41.89
CA LEU A 19 -25.14 -6.34 -41.83
C LEU A 19 -24.11 -5.26 -41.52
N LEU A 20 -24.33 -4.56 -40.41
CA LEU A 20 -23.29 -3.88 -39.64
C LEU A 20 -23.48 -4.21 -38.15
N ALA A 21 -23.66 -5.50 -37.85
CA ALA A 21 -23.13 -5.98 -36.59
C ALA A 21 -21.61 -5.78 -36.67
N PRO A 22 -20.96 -5.09 -35.71
CA PRO A 22 -19.53 -5.22 -35.61
C PRO A 22 -19.30 -6.72 -35.38
N LEU A 23 -18.74 -7.40 -36.38
CA LEU A 23 -17.91 -8.56 -36.11
C LEU A 23 -16.80 -8.01 -35.21
N VAL A 24 -17.07 -7.98 -33.90
CA VAL A 24 -16.04 -8.12 -32.90
C VAL A 24 -15.47 -9.50 -33.21
N SER A 25 -14.50 -9.51 -34.13
CA SER A 25 -13.54 -10.58 -34.23
C SER A 25 -13.13 -10.84 -32.79
N ALA A 26 -13.49 -12.00 -32.26
CA ALA A 26 -12.92 -12.52 -31.04
C ALA A 26 -11.44 -12.81 -31.33
N GLN A 27 -10.64 -11.76 -31.56
CA GLN A 27 -9.26 -11.80 -31.16
C GLN A 27 -9.32 -12.04 -29.65
N GLY A 28 -8.91 -13.23 -29.22
CA GLY A 28 -8.75 -13.52 -27.80
C GLY A 28 -8.04 -12.35 -27.11
N SER A 29 -8.48 -12.03 -25.89
CA SER A 29 -7.86 -10.99 -25.09
C SER A 29 -6.34 -11.13 -25.10
N LYS A 30 -5.62 -10.04 -25.37
CA LYS A 30 -4.16 -10.00 -25.28
C LYS A 30 -3.65 -9.97 -23.84
N TRP A 31 -4.51 -9.65 -22.89
CA TRP A 31 -4.18 -9.56 -21.47
C TRP A 31 -4.73 -10.77 -20.74
N SER A 32 -3.92 -11.33 -19.83
CA SER A 32 -4.33 -12.43 -18.94
C SER A 32 -5.23 -11.97 -17.78
N THR A 33 -5.56 -10.68 -17.69
CA THR A 33 -6.45 -10.15 -16.64
C THR A 33 -7.84 -10.80 -16.73
N LEU A 34 -8.56 -10.85 -15.61
CA LEU A 34 -9.90 -11.41 -15.50
C LEU A 34 -10.89 -10.79 -16.51
N SER A 35 -10.73 -9.50 -16.79
CA SER A 35 -11.59 -8.77 -17.74
C SER A 35 -11.10 -8.82 -19.19
N GLY A 36 -9.87 -9.28 -19.42
CA GLY A 36 -9.17 -9.20 -20.70
C GLY A 36 -8.75 -7.78 -21.13
N ASN A 37 -9.01 -6.78 -20.29
CA ASN A 37 -8.54 -5.41 -20.53
C ASN A 37 -7.11 -5.23 -20.03
N PRO A 38 -6.42 -4.15 -20.46
CA PRO A 38 -5.12 -3.82 -19.89
C PRO A 38 -5.19 -3.68 -18.36
N PRO A 39 -4.14 -4.07 -17.62
CA PRO A 39 -4.15 -4.01 -16.16
C PRO A 39 -4.39 -2.58 -15.67
N LYS A 40 -5.09 -2.45 -14.55
CA LYS A 40 -5.29 -1.16 -13.89
C LYS A 40 -3.96 -0.65 -13.33
N VAL A 41 -3.69 0.65 -13.49
CA VAL A 41 -2.51 1.30 -12.90
C VAL A 41 -2.97 2.27 -11.81
N ILE A 42 -2.56 2.02 -10.58
CA ILE A 42 -2.91 2.82 -9.41
C ILE A 42 -1.64 3.50 -8.89
N ALA A 43 -1.61 4.83 -8.89
CA ALA A 43 -0.48 5.64 -8.47
C ALA A 43 -0.53 5.89 -6.96
N ASN A 44 0.27 5.14 -6.20
CA ASN A 44 0.31 5.18 -4.75
C ASN A 44 0.83 6.53 -4.24
N GLY A 45 -0.07 7.39 -3.74
CA GLY A 45 0.26 8.77 -3.37
C GLY A 45 0.81 9.62 -4.52
N GLY A 46 0.45 9.31 -5.76
CA GLY A 46 0.94 9.97 -6.98
C GLY A 46 2.24 9.37 -7.50
N PHE A 47 3.18 10.21 -7.96
CA PHE A 47 4.53 9.78 -8.35
C PHE A 47 5.45 9.81 -7.11
N SER A 48 5.08 9.04 -6.09
CA SER A 48 5.79 8.96 -4.81
C SER A 48 7.24 8.49 -4.99
N GLY A 49 7.52 7.73 -6.06
CA GLY A 49 8.85 7.33 -6.51
C GLY A 49 9.86 8.47 -6.75
N ILE A 50 9.38 9.71 -6.87
CA ILE A 50 10.21 10.91 -7.15
C ILE A 50 9.98 12.04 -6.14
N PHE A 51 8.78 12.15 -5.59
CA PHE A 51 8.36 13.21 -4.68
C PHE A 51 7.84 12.64 -3.36
N PRO A 52 7.78 13.42 -2.27
CA PRO A 52 7.10 12.98 -1.07
C PRO A 52 5.67 12.56 -1.43
N SER A 53 5.27 11.38 -0.94
CA SER A 53 3.96 10.80 -1.22
C SER A 53 2.84 11.76 -0.86
N SER A 54 1.73 11.68 -1.58
CA SER A 54 0.51 12.45 -1.31
C SER A 54 0.67 13.98 -1.37
N THR A 55 1.74 14.47 -2.00
CA THR A 55 1.93 15.90 -2.28
C THR A 55 1.31 16.31 -3.61
N GLN A 56 0.98 17.60 -3.74
CA GLN A 56 0.59 18.18 -5.02
C GLN A 56 1.64 17.93 -6.13
N TYR A 57 2.94 17.94 -5.81
CA TYR A 57 4.01 17.64 -6.78
C TYR A 57 3.97 16.19 -7.26
N ALA A 58 3.78 15.24 -6.34
CA ALA A 58 3.64 13.83 -6.70
C ALA A 58 2.42 13.59 -7.60
N TYR A 59 1.27 14.17 -7.26
CA TYR A 59 0.05 14.05 -8.06
C TYR A 59 0.18 14.74 -9.42
N ASN A 60 0.66 15.99 -9.46
CA ASN A 60 0.85 16.72 -10.72
C ASN A 60 1.83 16.00 -11.64
N LEU A 61 2.93 15.46 -11.10
CA LEU A 61 3.85 14.69 -11.94
C LEU A 61 3.17 13.44 -12.48
N ALA A 62 2.48 12.66 -11.64
CA ALA A 62 1.74 11.48 -12.09
C ALA A 62 0.77 11.83 -13.22
N LEU A 63 0.03 12.94 -13.08
CA LEU A 63 -0.87 13.48 -14.08
C LEU A 63 -0.18 13.96 -15.35
N LEU A 64 1.05 14.46 -15.29
CA LEU A 64 1.75 14.95 -16.48
C LEU A 64 2.38 13.81 -17.29
N VAL A 65 2.91 12.79 -16.62
CA VAL A 65 3.81 11.83 -17.28
C VAL A 65 3.25 10.42 -17.43
N SER A 66 2.15 10.11 -16.75
CA SER A 66 1.57 8.76 -16.78
C SER A 66 0.38 8.64 -17.76
N VAL A 67 -0.12 9.76 -18.29
CA VAL A 67 -1.33 9.87 -19.13
C VAL A 67 -1.38 8.92 -20.32
N PRO A 68 -2.55 8.35 -20.71
CA PRO A 68 -3.81 8.21 -19.96
C PRO A 68 -3.96 6.90 -19.14
N ASP A 69 -5.03 6.81 -18.34
CA ASP A 69 -5.52 5.61 -17.64
C ASP A 69 -4.85 5.26 -16.30
N VAL A 70 -4.71 6.25 -15.44
CA VAL A 70 -4.20 6.07 -14.07
C VAL A 70 -5.29 6.39 -13.05
N VAL A 71 -5.27 5.67 -11.94
CA VAL A 71 -6.04 5.99 -10.73
C VAL A 71 -5.11 6.68 -9.72
N LEU A 72 -5.49 7.83 -9.16
CA LEU A 72 -4.72 8.44 -8.08
C LEU A 72 -5.18 7.91 -6.72
N TRP A 73 -4.22 7.60 -5.85
CA TRP A 73 -4.47 7.09 -4.50
C TRP A 73 -4.26 8.18 -3.45
N CYS A 74 -5.16 8.26 -2.46
CA CYS A 74 -5.01 9.05 -1.24
C CYS A 74 -5.34 8.18 -0.01
N ASP A 75 -4.38 8.03 0.91
CA ASP A 75 -4.62 7.51 2.27
C ASP A 75 -5.17 8.61 3.15
N VAL A 76 -6.38 8.43 3.67
CA VAL A 76 -7.06 9.48 4.43
C VAL A 76 -6.73 9.37 5.91
N GLN A 77 -6.20 10.46 6.45
CA GLN A 77 -6.08 10.69 7.90
C GLN A 77 -6.94 11.89 8.30
N LEU A 78 -7.40 11.91 9.56
CA LEU A 78 -8.13 13.06 10.11
C LEU A 78 -7.22 13.89 11.02
N THR A 79 -7.35 15.20 10.92
CA THR A 79 -6.76 16.16 11.86
C THR A 79 -7.62 16.32 13.12
N LYS A 80 -7.07 16.98 14.14
CA LYS A 80 -7.77 17.28 15.41
C LYS A 80 -9.11 18.00 15.19
N ASP A 81 -9.16 18.87 14.19
CA ASP A 81 -10.33 19.66 13.80
C ASP A 81 -11.22 18.95 12.75
N GLY A 82 -11.01 17.65 12.52
CA GLY A 82 -11.85 16.81 11.66
C GLY A 82 -11.64 17.01 10.16
N VAL A 83 -10.57 17.69 9.74
CA VAL A 83 -10.23 17.86 8.32
C VAL A 83 -9.55 16.59 7.79
N GLY A 84 -10.03 16.06 6.67
CA GLY A 84 -9.38 14.96 5.97
C GLY A 84 -8.15 15.43 5.19
N ILE A 85 -7.02 14.73 5.36
CA ILE A 85 -5.77 14.96 4.63
C ILE A 85 -5.30 13.67 3.95
N CYS A 86 -4.58 13.80 2.83
CA CYS A 86 -3.86 12.67 2.24
C CYS A 86 -2.50 12.51 2.93
N ALA A 87 -2.33 11.41 3.67
CA ALA A 87 -1.11 11.09 4.39
C ALA A 87 -0.93 9.55 4.46
N PRO A 88 0.21 9.01 3.99
CA PRO A 88 0.41 7.57 3.84
C PRO A 88 0.53 6.83 5.17
N ASP A 89 0.93 7.53 6.24
CA ASP A 89 1.22 6.95 7.54
C ASP A 89 0.33 7.55 8.63
N LEU A 90 -0.09 6.71 9.58
CA LEU A 90 -0.72 7.17 10.83
C LEU A 90 0.24 8.04 11.67
N LEU A 91 1.53 7.67 11.69
CA LEU A 91 2.59 8.44 12.33
C LEU A 91 3.18 9.43 11.33
N LEU A 92 2.88 10.71 11.51
CA LEU A 92 3.34 11.78 10.63
C LEU A 92 4.87 11.88 10.56
N SER A 93 5.58 11.42 11.60
CA SER A 93 7.05 11.37 11.63
C SER A 93 7.69 10.45 10.59
N ASN A 94 6.93 9.54 10.00
CA ASN A 94 7.45 8.61 8.98
C ASN A 94 7.74 9.32 7.66
N SER A 95 6.97 10.36 7.35
CA SER A 95 6.95 11.02 6.04
C SER A 95 6.89 12.55 6.14
N SER A 96 7.30 13.14 7.26
CA SER A 96 7.37 14.61 7.41
C SER A 96 8.46 15.08 8.37
N ASP A 97 8.70 16.39 8.40
CA ASP A 97 9.59 17.08 9.35
C ASP A 97 8.91 17.41 10.70
N ILE A 98 7.74 16.82 10.99
CA ILE A 98 6.91 17.19 12.15
C ILE A 98 7.65 17.08 13.50
N VAL A 99 8.64 16.19 13.59
CA VAL A 99 9.43 16.02 14.81
C VAL A 99 10.28 17.26 15.09
N ASP A 100 10.79 17.92 14.06
CA ASP A 100 11.61 19.12 14.19
C ASP A 100 10.77 20.35 14.54
N ILE A 101 9.56 20.44 13.97
CA ILE A 101 8.62 21.53 14.20
C ILE A 101 7.94 21.41 15.58
N TYR A 102 7.55 20.19 15.98
CA TYR A 102 6.75 19.93 17.18
C TYR A 102 7.39 18.93 18.14
N LYS A 103 8.67 19.13 18.48
CA LYS A 103 9.54 18.23 19.28
C LYS A 103 8.93 17.58 20.53
N LYS A 104 8.03 18.26 21.24
CA LYS A 104 7.45 17.79 22.51
C LYS A 104 5.98 17.35 22.42
N ARG A 105 5.41 17.30 21.21
CA ARG A 105 3.98 17.01 21.00
C ARG A 105 3.70 15.59 20.51
N ASN A 106 4.61 14.64 20.72
CA ASN A 106 4.27 13.24 20.57
C ASN A 106 3.35 12.75 21.68
N LYS A 107 2.59 11.71 21.39
CA LYS A 107 1.74 11.00 22.35
C LYS A 107 1.84 9.51 22.13
N ALA A 108 1.36 8.75 23.10
CA ALA A 108 1.19 7.31 22.99
C ALA A 108 -0.31 7.01 22.97
N TYR A 109 -0.73 6.18 22.02
CA TYR A 109 -2.09 5.68 21.91
C TYR A 109 -2.07 4.16 21.72
N LEU A 110 -3.18 3.51 22.06
CA LEU A 110 -3.40 2.10 21.72
C LEU A 110 -4.04 2.05 20.33
N VAL A 111 -3.23 1.84 19.30
CA VAL A 111 -3.72 1.67 17.92
C VAL A 111 -3.96 0.19 17.72
N ASN A 112 -5.23 -0.20 17.53
CA ASN A 112 -5.63 -1.60 17.39
C ASN A 112 -5.09 -2.49 18.54
N GLY A 113 -5.10 -1.96 19.77
CA GLY A 113 -4.60 -2.64 20.97
C GLY A 113 -3.08 -2.59 21.16
N VAL A 114 -2.33 -2.04 20.20
CA VAL A 114 -0.86 -1.93 20.28
C VAL A 114 -0.43 -0.54 20.75
N PRO A 115 0.35 -0.43 21.84
CA PRO A 115 0.94 0.84 22.27
C PRO A 115 1.86 1.44 21.21
N THR A 116 1.38 2.49 20.55
CA THR A 116 2.08 3.18 19.47
C THR A 116 2.37 4.60 19.92
N LYS A 117 3.64 5.01 19.86
CA LYS A 117 4.09 6.34 20.28
C LYS A 117 4.65 7.13 19.10
N GLY A 118 4.19 8.36 18.92
CA GLY A 118 4.65 9.24 17.85
C GLY A 118 3.79 10.49 17.69
N TRP A 119 3.85 11.09 16.50
CA TRP A 119 3.08 12.27 16.14
C TRP A 119 1.90 11.85 15.27
N PHE A 120 0.69 11.93 15.83
CA PHE A 120 -0.54 11.53 15.16
C PHE A 120 -1.23 12.75 14.57
N SER A 121 -1.84 12.62 13.39
CA SER A 121 -2.58 13.71 12.74
C SER A 121 -3.69 14.30 13.63
N VAL A 122 -4.36 13.45 14.41
CA VAL A 122 -5.45 13.82 15.33
C VAL A 122 -4.99 14.73 16.49
N ASP A 123 -3.69 14.90 16.71
CA ASP A 123 -3.15 15.82 17.72
C ASP A 123 -2.96 17.26 17.21
N PHE A 124 -3.09 17.48 15.91
CA PHE A 124 -2.81 18.76 15.25
C PHE A 124 -4.00 19.21 14.41
N THR A 125 -4.30 20.49 14.43
CA THR A 125 -5.24 21.11 13.49
C THR A 125 -4.65 21.18 12.09
N PHE A 126 -5.46 21.29 11.04
CA PHE A 126 -4.94 21.47 9.68
C PHE A 126 -4.09 22.76 9.57
N LYS A 127 -4.47 23.82 10.28
CA LYS A 127 -3.70 25.07 10.32
C LYS A 127 -2.28 24.84 10.88
N GLU A 128 -2.13 24.04 11.94
CA GLU A 128 -0.82 23.64 12.47
C GLU A 128 -0.03 22.82 11.44
N LEU A 129 -0.65 21.79 10.85
CA LEU A 129 -0.01 20.91 9.85
C LEU A 129 0.36 21.63 8.55
N SER A 130 -0.28 22.77 8.24
CA SER A 130 0.09 23.58 7.07
C SER A 130 1.52 24.13 7.13
N THR A 131 2.16 24.12 8.30
CA THR A 131 3.56 24.53 8.51
C THR A 131 4.55 23.37 8.39
N VAL A 132 4.06 22.13 8.36
CA VAL A 132 4.84 20.89 8.26
C VAL A 132 5.08 20.55 6.79
N VAL A 133 6.29 20.09 6.49
CA VAL A 133 6.72 19.72 5.14
C VAL A 133 6.80 18.19 5.05
N LEU A 134 6.24 17.66 3.95
CA LEU A 134 6.31 16.23 3.65
C LEU A 134 7.72 15.86 3.15
N THR A 135 8.21 14.71 3.62
CA THR A 135 9.52 14.17 3.28
C THR A 135 9.41 12.80 2.63
N GLN A 136 10.36 12.47 1.74
CA GLN A 136 10.36 11.18 1.06
C GLN A 136 10.75 10.06 2.03
N GLY A 137 9.95 8.99 2.09
CA GLY A 137 10.23 7.80 2.89
C GLY A 137 11.26 6.85 2.27
N VAL A 138 11.34 6.78 0.94
CA VAL A 138 12.29 5.93 0.22
C VAL A 138 13.30 6.81 -0.49
N TYR A 139 14.53 6.31 -0.57
CA TYR A 139 15.69 7.04 -1.01
C TYR A 139 16.33 6.15 -2.11
N SER A 140 16.30 6.57 -3.39
CA SER A 140 16.93 5.96 -4.58
C SER A 140 16.90 6.83 -5.86
N ARG A 141 18.07 7.19 -6.39
CA ARG A 141 18.39 7.38 -7.82
C ARG A 141 19.91 7.40 -7.96
N THR A 142 20.42 6.72 -8.99
CA THR A 142 21.82 6.81 -9.40
C THR A 142 22.12 8.12 -10.13
N ASN A 143 23.24 8.76 -9.81
CA ASN A 143 23.81 9.91 -10.53
C ASN A 143 24.67 9.48 -11.74
N LYS A 144 24.72 8.18 -12.07
CA LYS A 144 25.58 7.63 -13.15
C LYS A 144 25.23 8.14 -14.55
N PHE A 145 24.12 8.87 -14.70
CA PHE A 145 23.70 9.58 -15.91
C PHE A 145 23.53 11.09 -15.70
N ASP A 146 23.92 11.62 -14.54
CA ASP A 146 23.88 13.05 -14.25
C ASP A 146 25.17 13.69 -14.75
N GLY A 147 25.11 14.18 -15.99
CA GLY A 147 26.10 15.10 -16.55
C GLY A 147 27.41 14.44 -16.97
N ASN A 148 27.61 14.40 -18.29
CA ASN A 148 28.94 14.52 -18.86
C ASN A 148 29.84 15.49 -18.05
N ALA A 149 31.05 15.03 -17.76
CA ALA A 149 32.29 15.77 -17.53
C ALA A 149 32.38 16.83 -16.41
N PHE A 150 31.98 16.53 -15.17
CA PHE A 150 32.55 17.22 -13.99
C PHE A 150 33.05 16.22 -12.92
N PRO A 151 34.16 16.56 -12.22
CA PRO A 151 34.97 15.58 -11.50
C PRO A 151 34.35 15.10 -10.18
N ILE A 152 34.66 13.84 -9.88
CA ILE A 152 34.26 13.08 -8.70
C ILE A 152 35.15 13.48 -7.51
N LEU A 153 34.53 13.77 -6.37
CA LEU A 153 35.20 14.03 -5.10
C LEU A 153 35.97 12.80 -4.61
N THR A 154 37.08 13.05 -3.93
CA THR A 154 38.07 12.03 -3.54
C THR A 154 37.58 11.14 -2.39
N VAL A 155 38.21 9.97 -2.23
CA VAL A 155 37.86 9.00 -1.17
C VAL A 155 37.97 9.62 0.25
N GLN A 156 38.82 10.62 0.46
CA GLN A 156 38.87 11.38 1.72
C GLN A 156 37.65 12.32 1.94
N GLU A 157 37.00 12.81 0.90
CA GLU A 157 35.79 13.65 1.00
C GLU A 157 34.52 12.80 1.18
N VAL A 158 34.52 11.56 0.69
CA VAL A 158 33.42 10.60 0.88
C VAL A 158 33.50 9.88 2.23
N ALA A 159 34.69 9.69 2.79
CA ALA A 159 34.88 8.96 4.05
C ALA A 159 34.53 9.75 5.33
N SER A 160 34.34 11.06 5.25
CA SER A 160 34.00 11.90 6.42
C SER A 160 32.49 12.12 6.62
N THR A 161 31.64 11.67 5.70
CA THR A 161 30.22 12.04 5.70
C THR A 161 29.30 10.82 5.67
N TYR A 162 28.83 10.44 6.85
CA TYR A 162 27.60 9.69 7.13
C TYR A 162 27.55 8.17 6.83
N LYS A 163 27.50 7.37 7.90
CA LYS A 163 26.84 6.06 7.93
C LYS A 163 25.37 6.28 8.30
N PRO A 164 24.38 5.98 7.44
CA PRO A 164 23.00 5.90 7.87
C PRO A 164 22.74 4.57 8.58
N PRO A 165 22.06 4.57 9.74
CA PRO A 165 21.53 3.38 10.38
C PRO A 165 20.00 3.33 10.30
N ASP A 166 19.49 2.11 10.33
CA ASP A 166 18.07 1.80 10.49
C ASP A 166 17.58 2.24 11.88
N SER A 167 16.54 3.09 11.92
CA SER A 167 15.83 3.55 13.12
C SER A 167 16.66 4.33 14.17
N THR A 168 16.47 5.67 14.21
CA THR A 168 17.07 6.64 15.16
C THR A 168 18.61 6.67 15.20
N THR A 169 19.21 7.68 15.86
CA THR A 169 20.67 7.73 16.12
C THR A 169 21.13 6.91 17.33
N VAL A 170 20.27 6.03 17.87
CA VAL A 170 20.54 5.32 19.15
C VAL A 170 21.79 4.45 19.11
N ALA A 171 22.06 3.81 17.99
CA ALA A 171 23.25 2.96 17.83
C ALA A 171 24.55 3.78 17.63
N GLN A 172 24.45 5.10 17.46
CA GLN A 172 25.57 6.04 17.27
C GLN A 172 25.72 6.98 18.46
N SER A 173 24.85 6.88 19.47
CA SER A 173 24.94 7.65 20.70
C SER A 173 25.72 6.89 21.77
N SER A 174 25.84 7.51 22.94
CA SER A 174 26.37 6.87 24.14
C SER A 174 25.52 5.67 24.61
N PHE A 175 24.36 5.39 24.01
CA PHE A 175 23.48 4.28 24.35
C PHE A 175 23.71 3.02 23.51
N SER A 176 24.70 3.02 22.61
CA SER A 176 25.06 1.85 21.79
C SER A 176 25.32 0.57 22.60
N ASN A 177 25.76 0.72 23.84
CA ASN A 177 25.98 -0.37 24.80
C ASN A 177 24.68 -1.04 25.31
N LEU A 178 23.50 -0.48 25.03
CA LEU A 178 22.20 -1.04 25.45
C LEU A 178 21.62 -2.06 24.45
N THR A 179 22.41 -2.44 23.46
CA THR A 179 22.03 -3.42 22.43
C THR A 179 21.77 -4.79 23.05
N LYS A 180 20.63 -5.40 22.72
CA LYS A 180 20.23 -6.74 23.19
C LYS A 180 19.64 -7.55 22.04
N SER A 181 19.68 -8.87 22.12
CA SER A 181 19.01 -9.77 21.16
C SER A 181 17.70 -10.27 21.79
N ILE A 182 16.57 -10.03 21.11
CA ILE A 182 15.24 -10.49 21.56
C ILE A 182 14.54 -11.13 20.36
N PRO A 183 14.79 -12.43 20.10
CA PRO A 183 14.28 -13.13 18.92
C PRO A 183 12.75 -13.11 18.78
N ALA A 184 12.03 -12.96 19.89
CA ALA A 184 10.57 -12.85 19.90
C ALA A 184 10.02 -11.52 19.32
N ILE A 185 10.87 -10.50 19.15
CA ILE A 185 10.48 -9.19 18.61
C ILE A 185 11.04 -9.00 17.20
N LYS A 186 12.32 -9.34 17.00
CA LYS A 186 13.03 -9.21 15.72
C LYS A 186 14.25 -10.13 15.74
N SER A 187 14.57 -10.73 14.60
CA SER A 187 15.82 -11.45 14.40
C SER A 187 17.02 -10.48 14.46
N GLY A 188 18.02 -10.84 15.27
CA GLY A 188 19.24 -10.04 15.47
C GLY A 188 19.25 -9.17 16.74
N SER A 189 20.34 -8.41 16.89
CA SER A 189 20.58 -7.54 18.04
C SER A 189 20.11 -6.10 17.75
N GLY A 190 19.43 -5.47 18.70
CA GLY A 190 18.94 -4.11 18.57
C GLY A 190 18.81 -3.39 19.91
N ILE A 191 18.66 -2.06 19.86
CA ILE A 191 18.33 -1.25 21.04
C ILE A 191 16.84 -0.99 21.00
N PHE A 192 16.11 -1.65 21.89
CA PHE A 192 14.66 -1.54 21.95
C PHE A 192 14.24 -0.29 22.72
N THR A 193 13.06 0.23 22.40
CA THR A 193 12.53 1.46 23.02
C THR A 193 12.38 1.33 24.54
N PHE A 194 12.10 0.12 25.06
CA PHE A 194 12.06 -0.15 26.50
C PHE A 194 13.44 -0.29 27.16
N SER A 195 14.52 -0.32 26.39
CA SER A 195 15.88 -0.26 26.93
C SER A 195 16.33 1.17 27.25
N LEU A 196 15.55 2.19 26.87
CA LEU A 196 15.87 3.59 27.06
C LEU A 196 14.86 4.27 27.99
N THR A 197 15.33 5.19 28.81
CA THR A 197 14.44 6.10 29.52
C THR A 197 13.90 7.16 28.56
N TRP A 198 12.78 7.76 28.93
CA TRP A 198 12.18 8.82 28.13
C TRP A 198 13.13 10.02 27.92
N SER A 199 13.91 10.40 28.95
CA SER A 199 14.90 11.48 28.82
C SER A 199 16.03 11.12 27.86
N GLN A 200 16.45 9.85 27.80
CA GLN A 200 17.44 9.36 26.84
C GLN A 200 16.89 9.38 25.41
N ILE A 201 15.64 8.95 25.22
CA ILE A 201 14.97 8.97 23.91
C ILE A 201 14.89 10.40 23.35
N LEU A 202 14.65 11.41 24.20
CA LEU A 202 14.59 12.82 23.79
C LEU A 202 15.94 13.38 23.30
N THR A 203 17.06 12.73 23.61
CA THR A 203 18.38 13.12 23.10
C THR A 203 18.70 12.51 21.73
N LEU A 204 17.85 11.61 21.24
CA LEU A 204 18.00 10.95 19.94
C LEU A 204 17.39 11.80 18.83
N THR A 205 18.02 11.75 17.67
CA THR A 205 17.48 12.38 16.46
C THR A 205 16.61 11.36 15.73
N PRO A 206 15.34 11.69 15.39
CA PRO A 206 14.51 10.85 14.53
C PRO A 206 15.18 10.72 13.15
N SER A 207 15.06 9.55 12.55
CA SER A 207 15.54 9.30 11.19
C SER A 207 14.40 8.69 10.39
N ILE A 208 14.24 9.12 9.15
CA ILE A 208 13.21 8.64 8.24
C ILE A 208 13.46 7.15 7.96
N ALA A 209 12.40 6.35 8.04
CA ALA A 209 12.46 4.93 7.73
C ALA A 209 12.62 4.75 6.21
N ASN A 210 13.77 4.24 5.78
CA ASN A 210 14.02 3.84 4.40
C ASN A 210 14.11 2.31 4.37
N PRO A 211 13.16 1.58 3.74
CA PRO A 211 13.21 0.13 3.64
C PRO A 211 14.46 -0.37 2.88
N TYR A 212 15.14 0.51 2.16
CA TYR A 212 16.40 0.26 1.45
C TYR A 212 17.60 1.01 2.05
N ALA A 213 17.55 1.44 3.32
CA ALA A 213 18.63 2.22 3.94
C ALA A 213 19.98 1.48 3.91
N GLY A 214 19.95 0.15 4.08
CA GLY A 214 21.12 -0.72 3.96
C GLY A 214 21.84 -0.63 2.62
N TYR A 215 21.13 -0.24 1.56
CA TYR A 215 21.69 -0.09 0.21
C TYR A 215 22.20 1.34 -0.09
N ARG A 216 22.07 2.29 0.85
CA ARG A 216 22.48 3.71 0.68
C ARG A 216 21.96 4.34 -0.61
N LEU A 217 20.79 3.90 -1.06
CA LEU A 217 20.09 4.51 -2.17
C LEU A 217 19.46 5.80 -1.64
N PHE A 218 19.50 6.91 -2.41
CA PHE A 218 18.92 8.23 -2.07
C PHE A 218 18.11 8.85 -3.21
N ARG A 219 16.82 9.19 -2.98
CA ARG A 219 15.89 9.72 -3.99
C ARG A 219 16.28 11.18 -4.15
N ASN A 220 15.85 11.82 -5.24
CA ASN A 220 16.40 13.12 -5.65
C ASN A 220 16.46 14.11 -4.46
N PRO A 221 17.67 14.44 -3.95
CA PRO A 221 17.82 15.27 -2.76
C PRO A 221 17.20 16.66 -2.93
N LYS A 222 17.09 17.14 -4.18
CA LYS A 222 16.44 18.41 -4.55
C LYS A 222 14.97 18.46 -4.12
N TYR A 223 14.29 17.31 -4.09
CA TYR A 223 12.86 17.20 -3.79
C TYR A 223 12.59 16.51 -2.46
N LYS A 224 13.59 16.48 -1.58
CA LYS A 224 13.52 15.81 -0.27
C LYS A 224 12.40 16.37 0.62
N SER A 225 12.20 17.68 0.58
CA SER A 225 11.31 18.43 1.47
C SER A 225 10.45 19.39 0.66
N VAL A 226 9.80 18.89 -0.39
CA VAL A 226 8.93 19.70 -1.25
C VAL A 226 7.50 19.22 -1.18
N GLY A 227 6.61 20.11 -0.75
CA GLY A 227 5.18 19.83 -0.63
C GLY A 227 4.70 19.85 0.81
N ARG A 228 3.40 20.04 0.94
CA ARG A 228 2.67 20.06 2.21
C ARG A 228 1.53 19.05 2.13
N TYR A 229 0.91 18.76 3.27
CA TYR A 229 -0.31 17.97 3.30
C TYR A 229 -1.36 18.58 2.38
N LEU A 230 -1.92 17.74 1.52
CA LEU A 230 -3.07 18.08 0.69
C LEU A 230 -4.34 17.69 1.45
N THR A 231 -5.35 18.57 1.50
CA THR A 231 -6.65 18.14 2.03
C THR A 231 -7.31 17.15 1.07
N LEU A 232 -8.20 16.31 1.59
CA LEU A 232 -9.00 15.41 0.76
C LEU A 232 -9.82 16.20 -0.28
N ALA A 233 -10.34 17.37 0.09
CA ALA A 233 -11.08 18.24 -0.82
C ALA A 233 -10.21 18.76 -1.99
N ASP A 234 -8.98 19.16 -1.71
CA ASP A 234 -8.04 19.62 -2.73
C ASP A 234 -7.62 18.46 -3.66
N PHE A 235 -7.39 17.27 -3.11
CA PHE A 235 -7.11 16.05 -3.87
C PHE A 235 -8.25 15.71 -4.85
N LEU A 236 -9.50 15.72 -4.36
CA LEU A 236 -10.68 15.45 -5.18
C LEU A 236 -10.85 16.53 -6.27
N THR A 237 -10.63 17.80 -5.94
CA THR A 237 -10.68 18.90 -6.91
C THR A 237 -9.62 18.75 -8.00
N LEU A 238 -8.38 18.46 -7.62
CA LEU A 238 -7.26 18.21 -8.53
C LEU A 238 -7.58 17.05 -9.48
N SER A 239 -8.12 15.96 -8.95
CA SER A 239 -8.43 14.76 -9.72
C SER A 239 -9.58 15.00 -10.71
N LYS A 240 -10.64 15.70 -10.30
CA LYS A 240 -11.80 16.00 -11.15
C LYS A 240 -11.45 16.84 -12.37
N ASN A 241 -10.43 17.70 -12.26
CA ASN A 241 -9.98 18.56 -13.35
C ASN A 241 -9.03 17.85 -14.33
N ALA A 242 -8.59 16.62 -14.03
CA ALA A 242 -7.64 15.88 -14.84
C ALA A 242 -8.35 14.92 -15.81
N SER A 243 -8.30 15.23 -17.10
CA SER A 243 -8.92 14.41 -18.16
C SER A 243 -8.23 13.07 -18.42
N SER A 244 -7.01 12.88 -17.92
CA SER A 244 -6.20 11.67 -18.13
C SER A 244 -6.44 10.57 -17.09
N LEU A 245 -7.22 10.84 -16.05
CA LEU A 245 -7.52 9.90 -14.98
C LEU A 245 -8.71 9.00 -15.32
N THR A 246 -8.67 7.78 -14.81
CA THR A 246 -9.81 6.84 -14.86
C THR A 246 -10.49 6.68 -13.51
N GLY A 247 -9.90 7.20 -12.44
CA GLY A 247 -10.49 7.13 -11.11
C GLY A 247 -9.63 7.74 -10.01
N VAL A 248 -10.20 7.70 -8.80
CA VAL A 248 -9.51 7.97 -7.53
C VAL A 248 -9.70 6.76 -6.61
N LEU A 249 -8.69 6.45 -5.81
CA LEU A 249 -8.75 5.46 -4.74
C LEU A 249 -8.57 6.18 -3.41
N ILE A 250 -9.56 6.05 -2.55
CA ILE A 250 -9.58 6.58 -1.19
C ILE A 250 -9.38 5.41 -0.23
N SER A 251 -8.24 5.39 0.45
CA SER A 251 -7.88 4.36 1.43
C SER A 251 -8.25 4.85 2.83
N ILE A 252 -9.01 4.04 3.57
CA ILE A 252 -9.51 4.35 4.92
C ILE A 252 -9.01 3.26 5.88
N GLU A 253 -8.20 3.65 6.83
CA GLU A 253 -7.61 2.76 7.84
C GLU A 253 -7.86 3.29 9.25
N ASN A 254 -7.80 2.41 10.26
CA ASN A 254 -7.94 2.76 11.68
C ASN A 254 -9.27 3.45 12.05
N ALA A 255 -10.34 3.18 11.30
CA ALA A 255 -11.62 3.87 11.48
C ALA A 255 -12.24 3.62 12.86
N ALA A 256 -12.15 2.40 13.38
CA ALA A 256 -12.65 2.04 14.72
C ALA A 256 -11.91 2.82 15.82
N TYR A 257 -10.58 2.88 15.74
CA TYR A 257 -9.75 3.68 16.65
C TYR A 257 -10.12 5.16 16.62
N LEU A 258 -10.29 5.75 15.43
CA LEU A 258 -10.70 7.16 15.30
C LEU A 258 -12.08 7.40 15.94
N ALA A 259 -13.01 6.47 15.75
CA ALA A 259 -14.35 6.54 16.30
C ALA A 259 -14.38 6.45 17.84
N GLU A 260 -13.71 5.45 18.41
CA GLU A 260 -13.76 5.14 19.84
C GLU A 260 -12.87 6.06 20.66
N GLU A 261 -11.61 6.20 20.27
CA GLU A 261 -10.57 6.87 21.06
C GLU A 261 -10.50 8.36 20.75
N GLN A 262 -10.77 8.76 19.50
CA GLN A 262 -10.64 10.16 19.06
C GLN A 262 -11.98 10.86 18.87
N ARG A 263 -13.11 10.14 18.93
CA ARG A 263 -14.46 10.66 18.64
C ARG A 263 -14.56 11.30 17.24
N LEU A 264 -13.78 10.80 16.29
CA LEU A 264 -13.71 11.26 14.91
C LEU A 264 -14.25 10.19 13.97
N ASN A 265 -15.20 10.56 13.11
CA ASN A 265 -15.80 9.63 12.14
C ASN A 265 -15.20 9.85 10.75
N VAL A 266 -14.12 9.12 10.43
CA VAL A 266 -13.44 9.19 9.12
C VAL A 266 -14.33 8.75 7.96
N ILE A 267 -15.22 7.78 8.19
CA ILE A 267 -16.15 7.29 7.17
C ILE A 267 -17.10 8.40 6.76
N GLN A 268 -17.69 9.10 7.73
CA GLN A 268 -18.59 10.23 7.46
C GLN A 268 -17.83 11.37 6.79
N ALA A 269 -16.62 11.70 7.27
CA ALA A 269 -15.81 12.75 6.67
C ALA A 269 -15.49 12.47 5.18
N VAL A 270 -15.19 11.22 4.83
CA VAL A 270 -14.97 10.80 3.43
C VAL A 270 -16.27 10.89 2.62
N LYS A 271 -17.40 10.38 3.14
CA LYS A 271 -18.71 10.48 2.47
C LYS A 271 -19.07 11.93 2.18
N ASP A 272 -18.91 12.81 3.16
CA ASP A 272 -19.21 14.24 3.04
C ASP A 272 -18.30 14.92 2.00
N ALA A 273 -17.00 14.61 2.03
CA ALA A 273 -16.04 15.17 1.07
C ALA A 273 -16.35 14.74 -0.38
N LEU A 274 -16.66 13.46 -0.60
CA LEU A 274 -17.02 12.93 -1.92
C LEU A 274 -18.33 13.53 -2.43
N SER A 275 -19.36 13.59 -1.59
CA SER A 275 -20.65 14.20 -1.93
C SER A 275 -20.50 15.68 -2.26
N LYS A 276 -19.79 16.44 -1.43
CA LYS A 276 -19.52 17.87 -1.65
C LYS A 276 -18.72 18.12 -2.94
N ALA A 277 -17.78 17.25 -3.28
CA ALA A 277 -17.03 17.30 -4.54
C ALA A 277 -17.82 16.76 -5.76
N SER A 278 -19.08 16.35 -5.55
CA SER A 278 -19.99 15.75 -6.54
C SER A 278 -19.47 14.46 -7.18
N TYR A 279 -18.76 13.64 -6.41
CA TYR A 279 -18.33 12.32 -6.86
C TYR A 279 -19.46 11.29 -6.86
N ASP A 280 -20.52 11.51 -6.06
CA ASP A 280 -21.67 10.62 -5.96
C ASP A 280 -22.44 10.42 -7.28
N ASN A 281 -22.43 11.42 -8.17
CA ASN A 281 -23.22 11.40 -9.40
C ASN A 281 -22.37 11.38 -10.67
N GLN A 282 -21.04 11.30 -10.53
CA GLN A 282 -20.16 11.35 -11.70
C GLN A 282 -19.96 9.96 -12.32
N VAL A 283 -19.78 9.92 -13.64
CA VAL A 283 -19.52 8.68 -14.39
C VAL A 283 -18.13 8.64 -15.03
N ALA A 284 -17.43 9.77 -15.08
CA ALA A 284 -16.15 9.88 -15.78
C ALA A 284 -14.99 9.26 -14.99
N LEU A 285 -14.91 9.53 -13.68
CA LEU A 285 -13.91 8.98 -12.78
C LEU A 285 -14.57 7.96 -11.86
N ARG A 286 -13.96 6.78 -11.80
CA ARG A 286 -14.35 5.76 -10.83
C ARG A 286 -13.92 6.16 -9.44
N VAL A 287 -14.80 5.97 -8.46
CA VAL A 287 -14.45 6.06 -7.03
C VAL A 287 -14.15 4.66 -6.54
N MET A 288 -12.95 4.46 -6.01
CA MET A 288 -12.56 3.25 -5.33
C MET A 288 -12.42 3.54 -3.84
N ILE A 289 -13.07 2.76 -2.98
CA ILE A 289 -12.91 2.84 -1.52
C ILE A 289 -12.15 1.59 -1.08
N GLN A 290 -10.97 1.79 -0.50
CA GLN A 290 -10.13 0.70 -0.01
C GLN A 290 -10.06 0.69 1.51
N SER A 291 -10.05 -0.49 2.10
CA SER A 291 -9.75 -0.67 3.52
C SER A 291 -9.26 -2.09 3.80
N THR A 292 -8.43 -2.25 4.84
CA THR A 292 -8.17 -3.56 5.47
C THR A 292 -9.35 -4.08 6.28
N ASN A 293 -10.34 -3.21 6.57
CA ASN A 293 -11.47 -3.55 7.43
C ASN A 293 -12.76 -3.78 6.64
N SER A 294 -13.32 -5.00 6.72
CA SER A 294 -14.60 -5.32 6.07
C SER A 294 -15.76 -4.51 6.65
N SER A 295 -15.69 -4.18 7.93
CA SER A 295 -16.66 -3.33 8.63
C SER A 295 -16.72 -1.90 8.06
N VAL A 296 -15.60 -1.36 7.58
CA VAL A 296 -15.50 -0.06 6.90
C VAL A 296 -16.15 -0.12 5.52
N LEU A 297 -15.79 -1.11 4.70
CA LEU A 297 -16.34 -1.26 3.34
C LEU A 297 -17.87 -1.47 3.37
N GLN A 298 -18.37 -2.18 4.38
CA GLN A 298 -19.81 -2.36 4.58
C GLN A 298 -20.57 -1.04 4.75
N GLN A 299 -19.93 0.01 5.29
CA GLN A 299 -20.54 1.34 5.42
C GLN A 299 -20.71 2.07 4.08
N PHE A 300 -20.14 1.57 2.98
CA PHE A 300 -20.27 2.15 1.64
C PHE A 300 -21.13 1.31 0.70
N LYS A 301 -21.77 0.24 1.17
CA LYS A 301 -22.60 -0.65 0.34
C LYS A 301 -23.80 0.05 -0.32
N ASP A 302 -24.28 1.14 0.28
CA ASP A 302 -25.35 1.96 -0.29
C ASP A 302 -24.90 2.76 -1.53
N LYS A 303 -23.59 2.93 -1.73
CA LYS A 303 -23.00 3.67 -2.85
C LYS A 303 -22.69 2.72 -4.02
N THR A 304 -23.73 2.35 -4.77
CA THR A 304 -23.65 1.35 -5.86
C THR A 304 -22.71 1.75 -7.02
N ASN A 305 -22.37 3.02 -7.14
CA ASN A 305 -21.42 3.53 -8.14
C ASN A 305 -19.95 3.48 -7.69
N TYR A 306 -19.67 3.04 -6.46
CA TYR A 306 -18.33 2.94 -5.92
C TYR A 306 -17.77 1.51 -6.07
N GLU A 307 -16.49 1.40 -6.38
CA GLU A 307 -15.76 0.13 -6.37
C GLU A 307 -15.17 -0.08 -4.96
N LEU A 308 -15.66 -1.06 -4.20
CA LEU A 308 -15.15 -1.37 -2.87
C LEU A 308 -13.98 -2.35 -2.98
N VAL A 309 -12.87 -2.07 -2.32
CA VAL A 309 -11.61 -2.81 -2.48
C VAL A 309 -11.12 -3.28 -1.12
N TYR A 310 -11.10 -4.59 -0.91
CA TYR A 310 -10.58 -5.17 0.33
C TYR A 310 -9.07 -5.35 0.24
N LYS A 311 -8.32 -4.82 1.19
CA LYS A 311 -6.86 -5.00 1.25
C LYS A 311 -6.51 -6.06 2.29
N VAL A 312 -5.79 -7.08 1.88
CA VAL A 312 -5.18 -8.05 2.80
C VAL A 312 -3.88 -7.44 3.33
N ASP A 313 -3.73 -7.37 4.64
CA ASP A 313 -2.60 -6.73 5.33
C ASP A 313 -1.49 -7.71 5.74
N GLU A 314 -1.67 -9.01 5.47
CA GLU A 314 -0.68 -10.06 5.67
C GLU A 314 -0.28 -10.77 4.37
N ASN A 315 0.88 -11.44 4.40
CA ASN A 315 1.29 -12.31 3.31
C ASN A 315 0.56 -13.64 3.40
N ILE A 316 -0.10 -14.06 2.33
CA ILE A 316 -0.90 -15.30 2.29
C ILE A 316 -0.51 -16.18 1.10
N ARG A 317 -0.75 -17.48 1.21
CA ARG A 317 -0.56 -18.41 0.08
C ARG A 317 -1.86 -18.86 -0.61
N ASP A 318 -3.00 -18.72 0.07
CA ASP A 318 -4.31 -19.06 -0.48
C ASP A 318 -5.43 -18.43 0.37
N PHE A 319 -6.67 -18.54 -0.12
CA PHE A 319 -7.90 -18.29 0.63
C PHE A 319 -8.76 -19.56 0.72
N ALA A 320 -9.40 -19.76 1.87
CA ALA A 320 -10.54 -20.66 1.95
C ALA A 320 -11.66 -20.18 1.02
N ASN A 321 -12.32 -21.11 0.32
CA ASN A 321 -13.40 -20.77 -0.62
C ASN A 321 -14.54 -19.96 0.04
N SER A 322 -14.82 -20.28 1.30
CA SER A 322 -15.79 -19.60 2.15
C SER A 322 -15.36 -18.17 2.49
N ALA A 323 -14.08 -17.95 2.80
CA ALA A 323 -13.53 -16.60 3.01
C ALA A 323 -13.71 -15.73 1.76
N VAL A 324 -13.39 -16.25 0.57
CA VAL A 324 -13.64 -15.54 -0.70
C VAL A 324 -15.14 -15.27 -0.91
N GLY A 325 -15.99 -16.23 -0.54
CA GLY A 325 -17.44 -16.07 -0.54
C GLY A 325 -17.92 -14.92 0.35
N ASP A 326 -17.29 -14.72 1.50
CA ASP A 326 -17.58 -13.61 2.41
C ASP A 326 -17.05 -12.27 1.88
N ILE A 327 -15.82 -12.24 1.34
CA ILE A 327 -15.25 -11.03 0.70
C ILE A 327 -16.19 -10.48 -0.38
N LYS A 328 -16.75 -11.35 -1.23
CA LYS A 328 -17.70 -10.95 -2.29
C LYS A 328 -18.95 -10.25 -1.77
N LYS A 329 -19.32 -10.44 -0.51
CA LYS A 329 -20.49 -9.78 0.07
C LYS A 329 -20.25 -8.30 0.33
N PHE A 330 -19.00 -7.83 0.40
CA PHE A 330 -18.67 -6.45 0.76
C PHE A 330 -17.60 -5.77 -0.10
N ALA A 331 -16.90 -6.51 -0.97
CA ALA A 331 -15.89 -5.96 -1.86
C ALA A 331 -16.09 -6.39 -3.32
N HIS A 332 -15.71 -5.51 -4.23
CA HIS A 332 -15.71 -5.70 -5.68
C HIS A 332 -14.33 -6.14 -6.22
N ALA A 333 -13.25 -5.88 -5.49
CA ALA A 333 -11.88 -6.28 -5.82
C ALA A 333 -11.04 -6.51 -4.55
N VAL A 334 -9.89 -7.16 -4.69
CA VAL A 334 -8.97 -7.45 -3.57
C VAL A 334 -7.57 -6.95 -3.87
N VAL A 335 -6.91 -6.35 -2.88
CA VAL A 335 -5.49 -5.99 -2.91
C VAL A 335 -4.70 -6.99 -2.08
N VAL A 336 -3.62 -7.52 -2.63
CA VAL A 336 -2.69 -8.43 -1.93
C VAL A 336 -1.25 -7.96 -2.13
N SER A 337 -0.36 -8.38 -1.24
CA SER A 337 1.08 -8.07 -1.35
C SER A 337 1.74 -8.84 -2.49
N LYS A 338 2.89 -8.35 -2.96
CA LYS A 338 3.79 -9.06 -3.89
C LYS A 338 4.11 -10.49 -3.44
N SER A 339 4.49 -10.65 -2.17
CA SER A 339 4.82 -11.96 -1.59
C SER A 339 3.63 -12.92 -1.52
N SER A 340 2.40 -12.40 -1.53
CA SER A 340 1.20 -13.23 -1.61
C SER A 340 0.92 -13.78 -3.01
N VAL A 341 1.73 -13.42 -4.02
CA VAL A 341 1.65 -13.94 -5.39
C VAL A 341 2.92 -14.72 -5.72
N PHE A 342 4.08 -14.09 -5.55
CA PHE A 342 5.39 -14.73 -5.69
C PHE A 342 6.14 -14.61 -4.36
N PRO A 343 6.16 -15.66 -3.52
CA PRO A 343 6.90 -15.65 -2.27
C PRO A 343 8.41 -15.55 -2.52
N GLU A 344 9.09 -14.84 -1.64
CA GLU A 344 10.53 -14.56 -1.73
C GLU A 344 11.26 -15.14 -0.52
N ASN A 345 12.47 -15.68 -0.72
CA ASN A 345 13.39 -16.04 0.33
C ASN A 345 14.78 -15.49 -0.01
N ASN A 346 15.33 -14.60 0.83
CA ASN A 346 16.55 -13.86 0.54
C ASN A 346 16.57 -13.22 -0.86
N ALA A 347 15.43 -12.63 -1.26
CA ALA A 347 15.18 -12.02 -2.58
C ALA A 347 15.22 -12.99 -3.77
N PHE A 348 15.14 -14.31 -3.57
CA PHE A 348 14.87 -15.28 -4.62
C PHE A 348 13.40 -15.68 -4.60
N LEU A 349 12.75 -15.73 -5.76
CA LEU A 349 11.41 -16.29 -5.85
C LEU A 349 11.43 -17.78 -5.55
N THR A 350 10.54 -18.23 -4.68
CA THR A 350 10.46 -19.65 -4.29
C THR A 350 9.33 -20.40 -4.99
N GLY A 351 8.32 -19.69 -5.51
CA GLY A 351 7.16 -20.30 -6.16
C GLY A 351 6.10 -19.29 -6.57
N VAL A 352 4.91 -19.81 -6.88
CA VAL A 352 3.67 -19.07 -7.14
C VAL A 352 2.61 -19.56 -6.16
N THR A 353 1.84 -18.66 -5.58
CA THR A 353 0.71 -19.01 -4.70
C THR A 353 -0.58 -19.24 -5.51
N ASP A 354 -1.59 -19.80 -4.84
CA ASP A 354 -2.94 -19.94 -5.41
C ASP A 354 -3.82 -18.70 -5.22
N THR A 355 -3.31 -17.68 -4.52
CA THR A 355 -4.02 -16.45 -4.15
C THR A 355 -4.77 -15.79 -5.33
N VAL A 356 -4.09 -15.55 -6.45
CA VAL A 356 -4.69 -14.85 -7.60
C VAL A 356 -5.70 -15.75 -8.32
N SER A 357 -5.33 -16.99 -8.60
CA SER A 357 -6.19 -17.96 -9.31
C SER A 357 -7.45 -18.26 -8.50
N LYS A 358 -7.34 -18.36 -7.17
CA LYS A 358 -8.44 -18.53 -6.24
C LYS A 358 -9.42 -17.37 -6.33
N LEU A 359 -8.99 -16.13 -6.14
CA LEU A 359 -9.85 -14.94 -6.20
C LEU A 359 -10.53 -14.80 -7.57
N GLN A 360 -9.79 -15.03 -8.66
CA GLN A 360 -10.33 -14.94 -10.02
C GLN A 360 -11.34 -16.04 -10.35
N SER A 361 -11.22 -17.24 -9.77
CA SER A 361 -12.24 -18.29 -9.92
C SER A 361 -13.60 -17.84 -9.37
N PHE A 362 -13.60 -16.94 -8.38
CA PHE A 362 -14.78 -16.30 -7.81
C PHE A 362 -15.17 -14.99 -8.51
N LYS A 363 -14.50 -14.64 -9.62
CA LYS A 363 -14.69 -13.40 -10.39
C LYS A 363 -14.36 -12.13 -9.60
N LEU A 364 -13.42 -12.20 -8.65
CA LEU A 364 -12.86 -11.03 -7.98
C LEU A 364 -11.56 -10.60 -8.69
N PRO A 365 -11.49 -9.36 -9.21
CA PRO A 365 -10.24 -8.78 -9.70
C PRO A 365 -9.22 -8.64 -8.57
N VAL A 366 -7.94 -8.86 -8.90
CA VAL A 366 -6.82 -8.78 -7.95
C VAL A 366 -5.87 -7.66 -8.33
N TYR A 367 -5.60 -6.77 -7.39
CA TYR A 367 -4.58 -5.74 -7.50
C TYR A 367 -3.41 -6.09 -6.58
N VAL A 368 -2.18 -5.81 -7.02
CA VAL A 368 -0.98 -6.13 -6.23
C VAL A 368 -0.23 -4.86 -5.83
N ASP A 369 0.13 -4.78 -4.56
CA ASP A 369 0.90 -3.67 -3.99
C ASP A 369 2.28 -4.11 -3.42
N SER A 370 3.32 -3.28 -3.41
CA SER A 370 3.55 -2.08 -4.24
C SER A 370 4.74 -2.30 -5.17
N PHE A 371 4.62 -1.87 -6.43
CA PHE A 371 5.69 -1.95 -7.43
C PHE A 371 6.55 -0.68 -7.43
N SER A 372 7.85 -0.91 -7.48
CA SER A 372 8.91 0.09 -7.34
C SER A 372 9.93 -0.08 -8.46
N ASN A 373 10.62 0.99 -8.85
CA ASN A 373 11.65 0.94 -9.90
C ASN A 373 13.05 0.68 -9.34
N GLU A 374 13.21 0.80 -8.03
CA GLU A 374 14.47 0.59 -7.34
C GLU A 374 14.99 -0.82 -7.58
N PHE A 375 16.25 -0.95 -8.01
CA PHE A 375 16.84 -2.25 -8.37
C PHE A 375 16.88 -3.27 -7.23
N VAL A 376 16.71 -2.82 -5.99
CA VAL A 376 16.67 -3.64 -4.75
C VAL A 376 15.25 -4.02 -4.35
N SER A 377 14.25 -3.49 -5.03
CA SER A 377 12.84 -3.71 -4.67
C SER A 377 12.25 -4.98 -5.28
N GLN A 378 12.91 -5.53 -6.30
CA GLN A 378 12.52 -6.76 -6.98
C GLN A 378 13.39 -7.92 -6.52
N ALA A 379 12.81 -9.12 -6.48
CA ALA A 379 13.56 -10.37 -6.42
C ALA A 379 14.58 -10.48 -7.57
N TRP A 380 15.65 -11.24 -7.34
CA TRP A 380 16.73 -11.49 -8.30
C TRP A 380 16.22 -12.08 -9.62
N ASP A 381 15.17 -12.90 -9.56
CA ASP A 381 14.54 -13.53 -10.73
C ASP A 381 14.03 -12.52 -11.75
N PHE A 382 13.71 -11.29 -11.33
CA PHE A 382 13.29 -10.21 -12.22
C PHE A 382 14.45 -9.42 -12.82
N PHE A 383 15.70 -9.80 -12.53
CA PHE A 383 16.93 -9.16 -13.02
C PHE A 383 16.97 -7.63 -12.76
N SER A 384 16.38 -7.20 -11.65
CA SER A 384 16.23 -5.79 -11.28
C SER A 384 15.49 -4.94 -12.34
N ASP A 385 14.67 -5.55 -13.19
CA ASP A 385 13.87 -4.85 -14.20
C ASP A 385 12.39 -4.79 -13.78
N ALA A 386 11.92 -3.59 -13.46
CA ALA A 386 10.54 -3.34 -13.06
C ALA A 386 9.51 -3.69 -14.15
N THR A 387 9.89 -3.66 -15.42
CA THR A 387 9.01 -4.08 -16.53
C THR A 387 8.87 -5.60 -16.54
N VAL A 388 9.95 -6.35 -16.27
CA VAL A 388 9.93 -7.82 -16.15
C VAL A 388 9.13 -8.25 -14.94
N GLU A 389 9.27 -7.54 -13.82
CA GLU A 389 8.45 -7.74 -12.62
C GLU A 389 6.96 -7.53 -12.97
N ILE A 390 6.57 -6.35 -13.46
CA ILE A 390 5.17 -6.06 -13.83
C ILE A 390 4.64 -7.11 -14.82
N ASN A 391 5.43 -7.49 -15.83
CA ASN A 391 5.05 -8.51 -16.80
C ASN A 391 4.78 -9.87 -16.15
N SER A 392 5.62 -10.29 -15.21
CA SER A 392 5.48 -11.58 -14.53
C SER A 392 4.22 -11.63 -13.68
N TYR A 393 3.87 -10.54 -13.00
CA TYR A 393 2.60 -10.46 -12.24
C TYR A 393 1.38 -10.39 -13.17
N VAL A 394 1.41 -9.54 -14.21
CA VAL A 394 0.24 -9.33 -15.08
C VAL A 394 0.01 -10.48 -16.05
N MET A 395 1.05 -10.95 -16.74
CA MET A 395 0.93 -12.00 -17.76
C MET A 395 1.13 -13.40 -17.18
N GLY A 396 2.04 -13.56 -16.21
CA GLY A 396 2.34 -14.83 -15.57
C GLY A 396 1.32 -15.21 -14.49
N ALA A 397 1.08 -14.33 -13.52
CA ALA A 397 0.11 -14.56 -12.45
C ALA A 397 -1.30 -14.02 -12.77
N SER A 398 -1.52 -13.44 -13.95
CA SER A 398 -2.83 -12.94 -14.40
C SER A 398 -3.42 -11.79 -13.57
N VAL A 399 -2.60 -11.04 -12.82
CA VAL A 399 -3.04 -9.93 -11.95
C VAL A 399 -3.76 -8.83 -12.73
N ASP A 400 -4.86 -8.32 -12.19
CA ASP A 400 -5.76 -7.35 -12.83
C ASP A 400 -5.29 -5.90 -12.73
N GLY A 401 -4.36 -5.60 -11.83
CA GLY A 401 -3.82 -4.26 -11.68
C GLY A 401 -2.61 -4.18 -10.76
N VAL A 402 -1.84 -3.11 -10.95
CA VAL A 402 -0.62 -2.83 -10.19
C VAL A 402 -0.76 -1.51 -9.45
N ILE A 403 -0.42 -1.53 -8.17
CA ILE A 403 -0.27 -0.34 -7.33
C ILE A 403 1.22 0.00 -7.30
N THR A 404 1.58 1.22 -7.67
CA THR A 404 2.99 1.57 -7.90
C THR A 404 3.33 2.99 -7.49
N ASP A 405 4.58 3.15 -7.04
CA ASP A 405 5.23 4.43 -6.80
C ASP A 405 5.70 5.11 -8.10
N TYR A 406 5.75 4.35 -9.21
CA TYR A 406 6.27 4.76 -10.52
C TYR A 406 5.22 4.57 -11.62
N PRO A 407 4.10 5.32 -11.59
CA PRO A 407 2.97 5.11 -12.51
C PRO A 407 3.35 5.22 -14.00
N LYS A 408 4.40 5.97 -14.35
CA LYS A 408 4.93 6.02 -15.72
C LYS A 408 5.48 4.69 -16.20
N THR A 409 6.14 3.91 -15.34
CA THR A 409 6.67 2.58 -15.71
C THR A 409 5.53 1.65 -16.07
N ALA A 410 4.51 1.57 -15.22
CA ALA A 410 3.33 0.75 -15.44
C ALA A 410 2.51 1.22 -16.65
N ALA A 411 2.33 2.54 -16.82
CA ALA A 411 1.67 3.09 -18.00
C ALA A 411 2.42 2.79 -19.31
N ARG A 412 3.76 2.85 -19.30
CA ARG A 412 4.61 2.47 -20.44
C ARG A 412 4.48 0.97 -20.74
N TYR A 413 4.53 0.13 -19.71
CA TYR A 413 4.33 -1.32 -19.84
C TYR A 413 3.00 -1.63 -20.53
N LYS A 414 1.91 -1.01 -20.06
CA LYS A 414 0.55 -1.19 -20.59
C LYS A 414 0.44 -0.86 -22.09
N ARG A 415 1.22 0.11 -22.57
CA ARG A 415 1.21 0.56 -23.97
C ARG A 415 2.32 -0.04 -24.82
N ASN A 416 3.08 -0.99 -24.28
CA ASN A 416 4.21 -1.57 -24.98
C ASN A 416 3.72 -2.38 -26.20
N PRO A 417 4.01 -1.95 -27.44
CA PRO A 417 3.56 -2.65 -28.63
C PRO A 417 4.20 -4.03 -28.79
N CYS A 418 5.36 -4.28 -28.17
CA CYS A 418 6.03 -5.58 -28.21
C CYS A 418 5.27 -6.64 -27.41
N LEU A 419 4.59 -6.25 -26.33
CA LEU A 419 3.73 -7.15 -25.54
C LEU A 419 2.39 -7.39 -26.24
N LEU A 420 1.90 -6.37 -26.93
CA LEU A 420 0.63 -6.42 -27.67
C LEU A 420 0.80 -6.94 -29.11
N GLY A 421 2.00 -7.35 -29.50
CA GLY A 421 2.31 -7.90 -30.81
C GLY A 421 1.80 -9.34 -30.97
N LYS A 422 1.87 -9.89 -32.18
CA LYS A 422 1.57 -11.33 -32.41
C LYS A 422 2.63 -12.25 -31.82
N ASN A 423 3.87 -11.75 -31.70
CA ASN A 423 5.02 -12.49 -31.19
C ASN A 423 5.65 -11.67 -30.05
N SER A 424 5.38 -12.05 -28.81
CA SER A 424 6.07 -11.47 -27.65
C SER A 424 7.54 -11.86 -27.68
N PRO A 425 8.50 -10.92 -27.53
CA PRO A 425 9.90 -11.26 -27.46
C PRO A 425 10.21 -12.20 -26.29
N PRO A 426 11.21 -13.10 -26.39
CA PRO A 426 11.55 -14.02 -25.29
C PRO A 426 11.86 -13.32 -23.97
N TYR A 427 12.46 -12.12 -23.99
CA TYR A 427 12.74 -11.35 -22.77
C TYR A 427 11.47 -10.76 -22.10
N MET A 428 10.31 -10.90 -22.74
CA MET A 428 8.99 -10.56 -22.20
C MET A 428 8.23 -11.82 -21.75
N SER A 429 8.87 -12.98 -21.64
CA SER A 429 8.29 -14.11 -20.92
C SER A 429 8.21 -13.79 -19.43
N SER A 430 7.18 -14.28 -18.74
CA SER A 430 7.17 -14.27 -17.28
C SER A 430 8.34 -15.09 -16.75
N VAL A 431 8.93 -14.62 -15.65
CA VAL A 431 9.98 -15.39 -14.97
C VAL A 431 9.43 -16.73 -14.49
N GLN A 432 10.33 -17.71 -14.29
CA GLN A 432 9.98 -19.00 -13.69
C GLN A 432 10.44 -18.98 -12.22
N PRO A 433 9.52 -18.83 -11.26
CA PRO A 433 9.88 -18.81 -9.84
C PRO A 433 10.64 -20.08 -9.42
N GLY A 434 11.66 -19.92 -8.59
CA GLY A 434 12.54 -21.00 -8.15
C GLY A 434 13.63 -21.38 -9.14
N SER A 435 13.64 -20.84 -10.36
CA SER A 435 14.66 -21.17 -11.37
C SER A 435 16.06 -20.73 -10.95
N LEU A 436 16.21 -19.54 -10.35
CA LEU A 436 17.50 -19.09 -9.85
C LEU A 436 17.97 -19.86 -8.62
N MET A 437 17.04 -20.35 -7.79
CA MET A 437 17.40 -21.15 -6.60
C MET A 437 18.12 -22.44 -6.97
N GLN A 438 17.85 -23.02 -8.15
CA GLN A 438 18.50 -24.24 -8.63
C GLN A 438 20.01 -24.08 -8.85
N PHE A 439 20.50 -22.83 -8.96
CA PHE A 439 21.92 -22.53 -9.12
C PHE A 439 22.63 -22.27 -7.77
N ILE A 440 21.90 -22.20 -6.67
CA ILE A 440 22.46 -21.99 -5.33
C ILE A 440 22.93 -23.35 -4.80
N THR A 441 24.20 -23.45 -4.42
CA THR A 441 24.71 -24.69 -3.80
C THR A 441 24.15 -24.87 -2.39
N SER A 442 24.14 -26.10 -1.89
CA SER A 442 23.56 -26.45 -0.58
C SER A 442 24.06 -25.57 0.56
N ASP A 443 25.34 -25.20 0.54
CA ASP A 443 25.99 -24.45 1.62
C ASP A 443 25.56 -22.98 1.68
N TYR A 444 25.01 -22.44 0.58
CA TYR A 444 24.51 -21.07 0.47
C TYR A 444 22.99 -21.00 0.33
N MET A 445 22.29 -22.13 0.37
CA MET A 445 20.83 -22.14 0.36
C MET A 445 20.30 -21.40 1.58
N PRO A 446 19.34 -20.48 1.39
CA PRO A 446 18.72 -19.84 2.53
C PRO A 446 17.94 -20.87 3.37
N PRO A 447 17.82 -20.65 4.69
CA PRO A 447 16.96 -21.48 5.53
C PRO A 447 15.54 -21.53 4.95
N ALA A 448 14.90 -22.71 4.99
CA ALA A 448 13.53 -22.85 4.58
C ALA A 448 12.61 -22.00 5.47
N GLU A 449 11.76 -21.20 4.85
CA GLU A 449 10.75 -20.40 5.56
C GLU A 449 9.46 -21.20 5.74
N ALA A 450 8.70 -20.88 6.79
CA ALA A 450 7.37 -21.44 6.97
C ALA A 450 6.45 -20.94 5.83
N PRO A 451 5.54 -21.79 5.32
CA PRO A 451 4.59 -21.36 4.32
C PRO A 451 3.69 -20.25 4.89
N PHE A 452 3.35 -19.27 4.05
CA PHE A 452 2.38 -18.24 4.43
C PHE A 452 1.02 -18.86 4.82
N PRO A 453 0.25 -18.19 5.69
CA PRO A 453 -1.07 -18.66 6.10
C PRO A 453 -2.06 -18.73 4.93
N VAL A 454 -3.14 -19.48 5.17
CA VAL A 454 -4.36 -19.47 4.33
C VAL A 454 -5.39 -18.64 5.06
N LEU A 455 -5.97 -17.66 4.38
CA LEU A 455 -6.97 -16.77 4.98
C LEU A 455 -8.34 -17.47 5.06
N ASN A 456 -8.94 -17.50 6.24
CA ASN A 456 -10.22 -18.17 6.54
C ASN A 456 -11.33 -17.15 6.86
N GLU A 457 -12.55 -17.63 7.10
CA GLU A 457 -13.72 -16.76 7.34
C GLU A 457 -13.53 -15.86 8.56
N SER A 458 -12.91 -16.39 9.63
CA SER A 458 -12.62 -15.65 10.87
C SER A 458 -11.69 -14.46 10.67
N ASP A 459 -10.90 -14.49 9.60
CA ASP A 459 -9.87 -13.50 9.32
C ASP A 459 -10.42 -12.33 8.49
N VAL A 460 -11.59 -12.54 7.86
CA VAL A 460 -12.25 -11.57 6.97
C VAL A 460 -13.48 -10.93 7.65
N VAL A 461 -14.18 -11.68 8.49
CA VAL A 461 -15.40 -11.21 9.15
C VAL A 461 -15.06 -10.45 10.41
N GLU A 462 -15.38 -9.16 10.41
CA GLU A 462 -15.13 -8.27 11.54
C GLU A 462 -16.41 -7.94 12.32
N PRO A 463 -16.28 -7.55 13.60
CA PRO A 463 -17.36 -6.91 14.34
C PRO A 463 -17.88 -5.65 13.63
N PRO A 464 -19.16 -5.27 13.84
CA PRO A 464 -19.70 -4.01 13.34
C PRO A 464 -18.91 -2.79 13.81
N MET A 465 -18.89 -1.75 12.97
CA MET A 465 -18.25 -0.47 13.31
C MET A 465 -18.83 0.12 14.62
N PRO A 466 -17.99 0.69 15.49
CA PRO A 466 -18.44 1.39 16.69
C PRO A 466 -19.31 2.61 16.35
N HIS A 467 -20.36 2.87 17.15
CA HIS A 467 -21.19 4.06 16.98
C HIS A 467 -20.49 5.30 17.55
N VAL A 468 -20.31 6.34 16.72
CA VAL A 468 -19.86 7.67 17.16
C VAL A 468 -21.07 8.56 17.40
N SER A 469 -21.33 8.92 18.67
CA SER A 469 -22.28 10.00 18.98
C SER A 469 -21.69 11.33 18.51
N ALA A 470 -22.42 12.08 17.68
CA ALA A 470 -21.97 13.37 17.18
C ALA A 470 -21.76 14.38 18.32
N THR A 471 -20.61 15.06 18.34
CA THR A 471 -20.34 16.16 19.27
C THR A 471 -21.17 17.39 18.86
N PRO A 472 -21.95 18.01 19.76
CA PRO A 472 -22.55 19.32 19.51
C PRO A 472 -21.45 20.38 19.33
N PRO A 473 -21.70 21.47 18.56
CA PRO A 473 -20.74 22.57 18.45
C PRO A 473 -20.41 23.15 19.83
N SER A 474 -19.13 23.39 20.08
CA SER A 474 -18.59 23.78 21.39
C SER A 474 -19.16 25.13 21.87
N SER A 475 -19.87 25.12 23.00
CA SER A 475 -20.07 26.30 23.84
C SER A 475 -19.19 26.20 25.10
N SER A 476 -18.54 27.32 25.42
CA SER A 476 -17.58 27.56 26.51
C SER A 476 -18.09 27.20 27.94
N PRO A 477 -17.18 27.10 28.94
CA PRO A 477 -17.27 26.12 30.02
C PRO A 477 -17.98 26.61 31.29
N GLY A 478 -18.67 25.69 31.97
CA GLY A 478 -19.18 25.90 33.33
C GLY A 478 -19.19 24.60 34.16
N GLY A 479 -18.48 24.62 35.29
CA GLY A 479 -18.93 24.02 36.56
C GLY A 479 -18.96 22.50 36.75
N VAL A 480 -17.79 21.95 37.13
CA VAL A 480 -17.49 20.79 38.01
C VAL A 480 -18.65 20.07 38.74
N ASN A 481 -18.72 18.72 38.64
CA ASN A 481 -18.49 17.76 39.76
C ASN A 481 -18.51 16.27 39.32
N PRO A 482 -17.62 15.40 39.86
CA PRO A 482 -17.49 14.01 39.43
C PRO A 482 -18.39 13.05 40.23
N THR A 483 -19.12 12.19 39.54
CA THR A 483 -19.81 11.02 40.13
C THR A 483 -19.16 9.75 39.62
N ILE A 484 -18.74 8.91 40.57
CA ILE A 484 -18.13 7.59 40.36
C ILE A 484 -19.26 6.57 40.11
N ALA A 485 -19.09 5.74 39.09
CA ALA A 485 -19.93 4.56 38.80
C ALA A 485 -19.06 3.46 38.15
N PRO A 486 -19.43 2.18 38.25
CA PRO A 486 -18.50 1.10 38.60
C PRO A 486 -17.84 0.39 37.41
N THR A 487 -16.73 -0.27 37.73
CA THR A 487 -16.00 -1.26 36.93
C THR A 487 -16.87 -2.46 36.52
N PRO A 488 -16.78 -2.90 35.26
CA PRO A 488 -17.08 -4.28 34.89
C PRO A 488 -15.81 -5.13 34.91
N ARG A 489 -15.78 -6.11 35.82
CA ARG A 489 -14.97 -7.33 35.71
C ARG A 489 -15.60 -8.23 34.65
N ASN A 490 -14.84 -8.63 33.64
CA ASN A 490 -14.62 -10.03 33.28
C ASN A 490 -13.75 -10.10 32.03
N GLY A 491 -12.50 -10.50 32.23
CA GLY A 491 -11.66 -11.05 31.17
C GLY A 491 -12.05 -12.50 30.90
N GLN A 492 -11.98 -12.89 29.65
CA GLN A 492 -11.75 -14.29 29.29
C GLN A 492 -10.49 -14.39 28.42
N SER A 493 -9.60 -15.21 28.93
CA SER A 493 -8.32 -15.64 28.39
C SER A 493 -8.47 -16.35 27.05
N LYS A 494 -7.74 -15.90 26.03
CA LYS A 494 -7.32 -16.78 24.94
C LYS A 494 -6.12 -17.58 25.43
N ILE A 495 -6.27 -18.90 25.32
CA ILE A 495 -5.36 -19.93 25.78
C ILE A 495 -4.03 -19.80 25.03
N ALA A 496 -2.96 -19.52 25.78
CA ALA A 496 -1.60 -19.74 25.33
C ALA A 496 -1.33 -21.24 25.43
N SER A 497 -1.35 -21.94 24.30
CA SER A 497 -0.86 -23.33 24.24
C SER A 497 0.67 -23.30 24.29
N CYS A 498 1.20 -23.47 25.49
CA CYS A 498 2.61 -23.75 25.75
C CYS A 498 3.01 -25.08 25.10
N PHE A 499 3.81 -25.03 24.04
CA PHE A 499 4.71 -26.13 23.68
C PHE A 499 6.13 -25.75 24.14
N PHE A 500 6.39 -25.98 25.43
CA PHE A 500 7.75 -26.11 25.96
C PHE A 500 7.85 -27.49 26.62
N LEU A 501 8.92 -28.22 26.27
CA LEU A 501 9.33 -29.58 26.69
C LEU A 501 8.87 -30.68 25.71
N PRO A 502 9.81 -31.27 24.93
CA PRO A 502 10.92 -32.02 25.52
C PRO A 502 12.28 -31.68 24.88
N TYR A 503 13.04 -30.79 25.52
CA TYR A 503 14.49 -30.64 25.26
C TYR A 503 15.34 -30.92 26.50
N LEU A 504 14.74 -31.50 27.56
CA LEU A 504 15.46 -31.93 28.76
C LEU A 504 15.89 -33.41 28.73
N ALA A 505 15.50 -34.17 27.70
CA ALA A 505 15.88 -35.58 27.54
C ALA A 505 17.16 -35.79 26.72
N MET A 506 17.68 -34.77 26.01
CA MET A 506 18.94 -34.89 25.24
C MET A 506 20.19 -34.39 25.98
N LEU A 507 20.05 -33.83 27.19
CA LEU A 507 21.20 -33.37 27.98
C LEU A 507 21.72 -34.41 29.00
N LEU A 508 21.05 -35.55 29.13
CA LEU A 508 21.42 -36.65 30.05
C LEU A 508 22.07 -37.85 29.36
N SER A 509 22.05 -37.92 28.02
CA SER A 509 22.72 -38.98 27.24
C SER A 509 24.18 -38.66 26.89
N ALA A 510 24.65 -37.43 27.09
CA ALA A 510 26.04 -37.02 26.85
C ALA A 510 26.94 -37.11 28.11
N LEU A 511 26.41 -37.58 29.25
CA LEU A 511 27.15 -37.76 30.51
C LEU A 511 27.35 -39.23 30.91
N PHE A 512 26.96 -40.19 30.06
CA PHE A 512 27.13 -41.64 30.28
C PHE A 512 27.78 -42.41 29.13
N LEU A 513 28.47 -41.72 28.21
CA LEU A 513 29.38 -42.37 27.28
C LEU A 513 30.79 -41.81 27.51
N VAL A 514 31.60 -42.68 28.11
CA VAL A 514 33.06 -42.61 28.32
C VAL A 514 33.79 -42.25 27.02
#